data_AF-A0A8C2URQ8-F1
#
_entry.id   AF-A0A8C2URQ8-F1
#
_cell.length_a   1.000
_cell.length_b   1.000
_cell.length_c   1.000
_cell.angle_alpha   90.00
_cell.angle_beta   90.00
_cell.angle_gamma   90.00
#
_symmetry.space_group_name_H-M   'P 1'
#
loop_
_entity.id
_entity.type
_entity.pdbx_description
1 polymer ?
#
loop_
_entity_poly.entity_id
_entity_poly.type
_entity_poly.pdbx_seq_one_letter_code
_entity_poly.pdbx_strand_id
1 'polypeptide(L)'
;MFQIKYPFFFCFPRPVFRCGGVLTGESGFIGSEGFPGVYPPNSKCTWKITVPEGKVVVLNFRFIDLESDNLCRYDFVDVYNGHTNGQRMGRFCGTFRPGALVSSGNKMMVKMISDANTAGNGFMAMFSASEPNERGDQYCGGRLERPLGSFKTPNWPDRDYPVGVTCIWHIIAPKNQLIELKFEKFDVERDNYCRYDFVAVFNGGEVNDAQRIGKYCGDSPPAPIVSERNELLIQFLSDLSLTADGFIGHYKFRPKKLPPTTAAPITTTNAVTTSLKPTVALCQQKCRRTGTLESNYCSNNFVLVGAVITTAIRGESLQATISIINIYKEGNLAIQQAGKNMSAKVTVVCRQCPLLRRGLNYIIMGQVGEDGQGKLMPSSFVMMFKTKNQKLLNALKNKQC
;
A
#
# COMPACT_ATOMS: atom_id res chain seq x y z
N MET A 1 -67.89 30.03 20.81
CA MET A 1 -66.97 30.31 19.68
C MET A 1 -65.71 30.94 20.26
N PHE A 2 -64.69 30.14 20.58
CA PHE A 2 -63.38 30.65 21.01
C PHE A 2 -62.32 30.00 20.12
N GLN A 3 -61.70 30.83 19.28
CA GLN A 3 -60.62 30.43 18.38
C GLN A 3 -59.40 29.94 19.17
N ILE A 4 -58.93 28.74 18.83
CA ILE A 4 -57.61 28.25 19.23
C ILE A 4 -56.58 28.96 18.34
N LYS A 5 -55.78 29.86 18.92
CA LYS A 5 -54.58 30.39 18.27
C LYS A 5 -53.49 29.30 18.33
N TYR A 6 -53.06 28.81 17.17
CA TYR A 6 -51.89 27.95 17.03
C TYR A 6 -50.64 28.68 17.56
N PRO A 7 -49.76 28.03 18.35
CA PRO A 7 -48.49 28.62 18.73
C PRO A 7 -47.56 28.62 17.52
N PHE A 8 -46.99 29.78 17.22
CA PHE A 8 -45.90 29.92 16.27
C PHE A 8 -44.72 29.05 16.72
N PHE A 9 -44.44 27.97 15.99
CA PHE A 9 -43.16 27.27 16.09
C PHE A 9 -42.07 28.19 15.56
N PHE A 10 -41.29 28.79 16.47
CA PHE A 10 -39.99 29.37 16.10
C PHE A 10 -39.09 28.21 15.64
N CYS A 11 -38.93 28.07 14.33
CA CYS A 11 -37.90 27.24 13.73
C CYS A 11 -36.56 27.94 13.97
N PHE A 12 -35.86 27.60 15.06
CA PHE A 12 -34.47 28.00 15.21
C PHE A 12 -33.69 27.41 14.02
N PRO A 13 -32.94 28.21 13.24
CA PRO A 13 -32.11 27.67 12.17
C PRO A 13 -31.13 26.67 12.79
N ARG A 14 -31.09 25.45 12.23
CA ARG A 14 -30.15 24.43 12.69
C ARG A 14 -28.72 25.01 12.64
N PRO A 15 -27.87 24.74 13.64
CA PRO A 15 -26.48 25.21 13.61
C PRO A 15 -25.81 24.68 12.33
N VAL A 16 -25.40 25.59 11.45
CA VAL A 16 -24.73 25.24 10.20
C VAL A 16 -23.23 25.33 10.41
N PHE A 17 -22.50 24.27 10.07
CA PHE A 17 -21.05 24.28 10.10
C PHE A 17 -20.50 25.23 9.03
N ARG A 18 -19.48 26.01 9.40
CA ARG A 18 -18.77 26.93 8.50
C ARG A 18 -17.46 26.32 8.01
N CYS A 19 -17.00 26.79 6.86
CA CYS A 19 -15.74 26.34 6.26
C CYS A 19 -14.53 26.76 7.09
N GLY A 20 -13.87 25.79 7.73
CA GLY A 20 -12.60 25.98 8.43
C GLY A 20 -12.69 26.79 9.73
N GLY A 21 -11.52 27.09 10.30
CA GLY A 21 -11.38 27.92 11.50
C GLY A 21 -10.20 27.53 12.38
N VAL A 22 -9.90 28.37 13.37
CA VAL A 22 -8.97 28.05 14.46
C VAL A 22 -9.80 27.71 15.68
N LEU A 23 -9.57 26.51 16.23
CA LEU A 23 -10.36 25.95 17.33
C LEU A 23 -9.42 25.73 18.51
N THR A 24 -9.77 26.33 19.65
CA THR A 24 -9.01 26.21 20.89
C THR A 24 -9.95 25.78 22.01
N GLY A 25 -9.62 24.72 22.74
CA GLY A 25 -10.44 24.25 23.85
C GLY A 25 -10.21 22.78 24.15
N GLU A 26 -10.92 22.27 25.16
CA GLU A 26 -10.83 20.85 25.54
C GLU A 26 -11.64 19.92 24.65
N SER A 27 -12.67 20.42 23.98
CA SER A 27 -13.45 19.64 23.03
C SER A 27 -14.21 20.55 22.08
N GLY A 28 -14.71 19.98 20.99
CA GLY A 28 -15.57 20.67 20.05
C GLY A 28 -15.92 19.83 18.84
N PHE A 29 -16.71 20.41 17.94
CA PHE A 29 -17.13 19.77 16.70
C PHE A 29 -16.60 20.54 15.50
N ILE A 30 -16.23 19.78 14.47
CA ILE A 30 -15.94 20.28 13.13
C ILE A 30 -16.80 19.53 12.14
N GLY A 31 -17.06 20.15 11.00
CA GLY A 31 -17.82 19.52 9.94
C GLY A 31 -17.72 20.31 8.66
N SER A 32 -18.07 19.66 7.56
CA SER A 32 -18.12 20.28 6.24
C SER A 32 -19.08 21.48 6.24
N GLU A 33 -18.78 22.47 5.40
CA GLU A 33 -19.65 23.62 5.23
C GLU A 33 -21.06 23.17 4.83
N GLY A 34 -22.08 23.65 5.53
CA GLY A 34 -23.47 23.27 5.25
C GLY A 34 -23.95 21.98 5.93
N PHE A 35 -23.09 21.21 6.62
CA PHE A 35 -23.49 19.96 7.30
C PHE A 35 -24.70 20.18 8.24
N PRO A 36 -25.73 19.30 8.25
CA PRO A 36 -25.82 17.98 7.60
C PRO A 36 -26.29 18.00 6.13
N GLY A 37 -26.30 19.17 5.47
CA GLY A 37 -26.55 19.29 4.04
C GLY A 37 -25.33 18.94 3.18
N VAL A 38 -25.54 18.95 1.86
CA VAL A 38 -24.51 18.69 0.86
C VAL A 38 -23.44 19.76 0.90
N TYR A 39 -22.17 19.36 0.91
CA TYR A 39 -21.06 20.32 0.93
C TYR A 39 -20.89 21.01 -0.43
N PRO A 40 -20.40 22.27 -0.46
CA PRO A 40 -20.21 22.99 -1.70
C PRO A 40 -19.06 22.41 -2.54
N PRO A 41 -19.16 22.42 -3.88
CA PRO A 41 -18.05 22.04 -4.76
C PRO A 41 -16.92 23.08 -4.71
N ASN A 42 -15.71 22.68 -5.09
CA ASN A 42 -14.49 23.50 -5.10
C ASN A 42 -14.12 24.10 -3.74
N SER A 43 -14.54 23.47 -2.65
CA SER A 43 -14.31 23.94 -1.29
C SER A 43 -12.90 23.60 -0.81
N LYS A 44 -12.30 24.51 -0.06
CA LYS A 44 -10.98 24.32 0.56
C LYS A 44 -11.03 24.77 2.02
N CYS A 45 -11.52 23.89 2.88
CA CYS A 45 -11.72 24.19 4.30
C CYS A 45 -10.57 23.64 5.13
N THR A 46 -10.08 24.42 6.09
CA THR A 46 -9.00 24.01 7.00
C THR A 46 -9.35 24.37 8.43
N TRP A 47 -9.36 23.36 9.31
CA TRP A 47 -9.54 23.50 10.75
C TRP A 47 -8.22 23.27 11.47
N LYS A 48 -7.77 24.26 12.24
CA LYS A 48 -6.57 24.18 13.09
C LYS A 48 -7.00 24.01 14.54
N ILE A 49 -6.85 22.82 15.08
CA ILE A 49 -7.27 22.46 16.42
C ILE A 49 -6.07 22.57 17.37
N THR A 50 -6.27 23.22 18.51
CA THR A 50 -5.29 23.33 19.60
C THR A 50 -5.97 23.01 20.92
N VAL A 51 -5.51 21.96 21.60
CA VAL A 51 -5.95 21.62 22.96
C VAL A 51 -4.95 22.17 23.99
N PRO A 52 -5.28 22.18 25.29
CA PRO A 52 -4.34 22.62 26.32
C PRO A 52 -2.97 21.93 26.21
N GLU A 53 -1.91 22.64 26.61
CA GLU A 53 -0.56 22.08 26.63
C GLU A 53 -0.47 20.87 27.58
N GLY A 54 0.41 19.93 27.25
CA GLY A 54 0.51 18.64 27.94
C GLY A 54 -0.46 17.57 27.42
N LYS A 55 -1.57 17.94 26.77
CA LYS A 55 -2.57 17.01 26.21
C LYS A 55 -2.31 16.68 24.73
N VAL A 56 -2.98 15.64 24.25
CA VAL A 56 -3.07 15.24 22.83
C VAL A 56 -4.49 15.47 22.28
N VAL A 57 -4.61 15.69 20.97
CA VAL A 57 -5.89 15.82 20.27
C VAL A 57 -6.36 14.44 19.84
N VAL A 58 -7.56 14.06 20.26
CA VAL A 58 -8.27 12.87 19.78
C VAL A 58 -9.39 13.34 18.85
N LEU A 59 -9.36 12.91 17.60
CA LEU A 59 -10.37 13.22 16.58
C LEU A 59 -11.18 11.97 16.24
N ASN A 60 -12.49 12.06 16.41
CA ASN A 60 -13.42 10.97 16.12
C ASN A 60 -14.43 11.42 15.08
N PHE A 61 -14.41 10.79 13.90
CA PHE A 61 -15.43 11.01 12.88
C PHE A 61 -16.76 10.42 13.35
N ARG A 62 -17.79 11.24 13.44
CA ARG A 62 -19.16 10.80 13.75
C ARG A 62 -19.91 10.44 12.47
N PHE A 63 -19.62 11.14 11.38
CA PHE A 63 -20.21 10.95 10.07
C PHE A 63 -19.21 11.30 8.98
N ILE A 64 -19.23 10.55 7.87
CA ILE A 64 -18.46 10.84 6.67
C ILE A 64 -19.20 10.28 5.44
N ASP A 65 -19.40 11.12 4.44
CA ASP A 65 -20.04 10.83 3.16
C ASP A 65 -19.50 11.80 2.12
N LEU A 66 -18.38 11.44 1.50
CA LEU A 66 -17.71 12.18 0.44
C LEU A 66 -17.75 11.37 -0.87
N GLU A 67 -17.44 12.01 -2.01
CA GLU A 67 -17.22 11.27 -3.25
C GLU A 67 -16.18 10.15 -3.05
N SER A 68 -16.47 8.97 -3.60
CA SER A 68 -15.62 7.78 -3.46
C SER A 68 -14.68 7.64 -4.65
N ASP A 69 -13.37 7.58 -4.39
CA ASP A 69 -12.34 7.24 -5.37
C ASP A 69 -11.28 6.34 -4.72
N ASN A 70 -10.73 5.38 -5.45
CA ASN A 70 -9.75 4.42 -4.91
C ASN A 70 -8.48 5.09 -4.36
N LEU A 71 -8.16 6.30 -4.82
CA LEU A 71 -7.00 7.08 -4.38
C LEU A 71 -7.43 8.39 -3.69
N CYS A 72 -8.73 8.57 -3.42
CA CYS A 72 -9.32 9.78 -2.87
C CYS A 72 -8.80 11.07 -3.56
N ARG A 73 -8.82 11.08 -4.90
CA ARG A 73 -8.24 12.17 -5.72
C ARG A 73 -9.14 13.38 -5.89
N TYR A 74 -10.46 13.18 -5.81
CA TYR A 74 -11.46 14.21 -6.04
C TYR A 74 -11.80 14.90 -4.72
N ASP A 75 -12.71 14.32 -3.94
CA ASP A 75 -13.10 14.82 -2.62
C ASP A 75 -12.42 14.04 -1.51
N PHE A 76 -11.84 14.75 -0.54
CA PHE A 76 -11.18 14.10 0.59
C PHE A 76 -11.06 14.98 1.82
N VAL A 77 -10.90 14.31 2.97
CA VAL A 77 -10.46 14.90 4.24
C VAL A 77 -9.06 14.39 4.56
N ASP A 78 -8.09 15.28 4.58
CA ASP A 78 -6.75 15.03 5.10
C ASP A 78 -6.68 15.40 6.58
N VAL A 79 -6.10 14.53 7.40
CA VAL A 79 -5.83 14.78 8.82
C VAL A 79 -4.32 14.79 9.03
N TYR A 80 -3.81 15.83 9.70
CA TYR A 80 -2.40 16.04 9.94
C TYR A 80 -2.08 16.11 11.44
N ASN A 81 -0.98 15.47 11.81
CA ASN A 81 -0.41 15.50 13.14
C ASN A 81 0.36 16.82 13.34
N GLY A 82 -0.25 17.81 14.00
CA GLY A 82 0.24 19.18 14.12
C GLY A 82 -0.51 20.19 13.23
N HIS A 83 -0.02 21.43 13.16
CA HIS A 83 -0.56 22.47 12.26
C HIS A 83 0.18 22.48 10.91
N THR A 84 1.16 23.38 10.74
CA THR A 84 1.95 23.52 9.51
C THR A 84 3.05 22.47 9.45
N ASN A 85 3.26 21.87 8.28
CA ASN A 85 4.23 20.78 8.06
C ASN A 85 4.01 19.54 8.93
N GLY A 86 2.80 19.41 9.51
CA GLY A 86 2.40 18.20 10.22
C GLY A 86 2.40 17.00 9.28
N GLN A 87 2.71 15.83 9.82
CA GLN A 87 2.64 14.60 9.04
C GLN A 87 1.19 14.26 8.72
N ARG A 88 0.88 13.90 7.46
CA ARG A 88 -0.45 13.41 7.10
C ARG A 88 -0.67 12.04 7.77
N MET A 89 -1.61 11.99 8.70
CA MET A 89 -2.05 10.77 9.37
C MET A 89 -2.90 9.93 8.42
N GLY A 90 -3.78 10.57 7.65
CA GLY A 90 -4.59 9.85 6.68
C GLY A 90 -5.29 10.79 5.71
N ARG A 91 -5.73 10.19 4.60
CA ARG A 91 -6.63 10.78 3.63
C ARG A 91 -7.88 9.91 3.58
N PHE A 92 -9.05 10.51 3.75
CA PHE A 92 -10.32 9.79 3.85
C PHE A 92 -11.31 10.33 2.81
N CYS A 93 -12.03 9.43 2.15
CA CYS A 93 -13.11 9.73 1.21
C CYS A 93 -14.15 8.61 1.24
N GLY A 94 -15.25 8.76 0.51
CA GLY A 94 -16.36 7.82 0.56
C GLY A 94 -17.09 7.82 1.90
N THR A 95 -17.61 6.65 2.27
CA THR A 95 -18.44 6.43 3.47
C THR A 95 -17.72 5.63 4.56
N PHE A 96 -16.47 5.23 4.34
CA PHE A 96 -15.69 4.50 5.33
C PHE A 96 -15.25 5.44 6.45
N ARG A 97 -15.74 5.17 7.66
CA ARG A 97 -15.45 5.96 8.85
C ARG A 97 -14.20 5.41 9.55
N PRO A 98 -13.08 6.17 9.59
CA PRO A 98 -11.90 5.73 10.32
C PRO A 98 -12.17 5.69 11.84
N GLY A 99 -11.36 4.92 12.55
CA GLY A 99 -11.32 4.96 14.02
C GLY A 99 -10.81 6.31 14.55
N ALA A 100 -10.72 6.43 15.87
CA ALA A 100 -10.21 7.64 16.48
C ALA A 100 -8.74 7.89 16.09
N LEU A 101 -8.45 9.11 15.62
CA LEU A 101 -7.10 9.56 15.27
C LEU A 101 -6.52 10.39 16.40
N VAL A 102 -5.27 10.14 16.77
CA VAL A 102 -4.63 10.78 17.92
C VAL A 102 -3.35 11.49 17.49
N SER A 103 -3.23 12.78 17.77
CA SER A 103 -2.00 13.53 17.49
C SER A 103 -0.89 13.18 18.50
N SER A 104 0.36 13.42 18.12
CA SER A 104 1.52 13.25 19.02
C SER A 104 1.75 14.44 19.96
N GLY A 105 0.89 15.45 19.91
CA GLY A 105 0.98 16.66 20.74
C GLY A 105 -0.34 17.40 20.74
N ASN A 106 -0.36 18.62 21.27
CA ASN A 106 -1.60 19.38 21.50
C ASN A 106 -2.20 20.06 20.25
N LYS A 107 -1.72 19.72 19.05
CA LYS A 107 -2.11 20.36 17.79
C LYS A 107 -2.49 19.33 16.74
N MET A 108 -3.56 19.61 16.00
CA MET A 108 -4.01 18.81 14.85
C MET A 108 -4.61 19.72 13.79
N MET A 109 -4.43 19.37 12.52
CA MET A 109 -5.03 20.08 11.41
C MET A 109 -5.86 19.14 10.56
N VAL A 110 -7.09 19.55 10.26
CA VAL A 110 -8.01 18.82 9.38
C VAL A 110 -8.25 19.69 8.15
N LYS A 111 -8.16 19.11 6.96
CA LYS A 111 -8.31 19.82 5.70
C LYS A 111 -9.26 19.06 4.79
N MET A 112 -10.34 19.70 4.37
CA MET A 112 -11.25 19.17 3.36
C MET A 112 -11.02 19.89 2.03
N ILE A 113 -10.89 19.12 0.97
CA ILE A 113 -10.87 19.58 -0.43
C ILE A 113 -12.04 18.90 -1.15
N SER A 114 -12.82 19.66 -1.92
CA SER A 114 -13.76 19.11 -2.90
C SER A 114 -13.46 19.62 -4.31
N ASP A 115 -13.84 18.84 -5.32
CA ASP A 115 -13.73 19.18 -6.74
C ASP A 115 -15.04 19.82 -7.28
N ALA A 116 -15.16 19.96 -8.59
CA ALA A 116 -16.31 20.62 -9.21
C ALA A 116 -17.58 19.77 -9.34
N ASN A 117 -17.49 18.43 -9.21
CA ASN A 117 -18.56 17.51 -9.54
C ASN A 117 -18.79 16.49 -8.42
N THR A 118 -20.04 16.04 -8.26
CA THR A 118 -20.42 15.06 -7.23
C THR A 118 -20.23 15.59 -5.81
N ALA A 119 -21.23 15.41 -4.95
CA ALA A 119 -21.09 15.77 -3.55
C ALA A 119 -21.96 14.87 -2.69
N GLY A 120 -21.44 14.47 -1.53
CA GLY A 120 -22.20 13.78 -0.48
C GLY A 120 -22.66 14.74 0.61
N ASN A 121 -23.15 14.18 1.72
CA ASN A 121 -23.58 14.95 2.90
C ASN A 121 -22.41 15.45 3.76
N GLY A 122 -21.17 15.17 3.36
CA GLY A 122 -19.95 15.70 3.96
C GLY A 122 -19.54 14.98 5.22
N PHE A 123 -19.02 15.68 6.21
CA PHE A 123 -18.51 15.04 7.42
C PHE A 123 -18.82 15.83 8.69
N MET A 124 -18.85 15.12 9.81
CA MET A 124 -18.86 15.69 11.15
C MET A 124 -17.90 14.89 12.02
N ALA A 125 -16.99 15.58 12.69
CA ALA A 125 -16.05 14.99 13.63
C ALA A 125 -16.04 15.77 14.95
N MET A 126 -15.78 15.04 16.03
CA MET A 126 -15.62 15.59 17.37
C MET A 126 -14.15 15.51 17.74
N PHE A 127 -13.57 16.60 18.22
CA PHE A 127 -12.25 16.59 18.83
C PHE A 127 -12.35 16.70 20.35
N SER A 128 -11.41 16.09 21.05
CA SER A 128 -11.26 16.22 22.50
C SER A 128 -9.80 16.20 22.91
N ALA A 129 -9.48 16.86 24.01
CA ALA A 129 -8.21 16.82 24.68
C ALA A 129 -8.16 15.56 25.55
N SER A 130 -7.11 14.77 25.40
CA SER A 130 -6.82 13.64 26.28
C SER A 130 -5.42 13.78 26.83
N GLU A 131 -5.18 13.27 28.04
CA GLU A 131 -3.82 13.12 28.51
C GLU A 131 -3.08 12.08 27.65
N PRO A 132 -1.78 12.27 27.36
CA PRO A 132 -0.99 11.35 26.54
C PRO A 132 -0.90 9.95 27.14
N ASN A 133 -1.00 9.84 28.48
CA ASN A 133 -0.66 8.63 29.25
C ASN A 133 -1.69 8.24 30.34
N GLU A 134 -2.84 8.93 30.50
CA GLU A 134 -3.70 8.73 31.69
C GLU A 134 -4.34 7.34 31.83
N ARG A 135 -4.35 6.56 30.75
CA ARG A 135 -4.78 5.17 30.77
C ARG A 135 -3.85 4.41 29.86
N GLY A 136 -2.67 4.06 30.38
CA GLY A 136 -1.61 3.33 29.67
C GLY A 136 -2.14 2.56 28.46
N ASP A 137 -1.61 2.91 27.28
CA ASP A 137 -1.93 2.26 26.02
C ASP A 137 -3.32 2.54 25.40
N GLN A 138 -4.16 3.48 25.88
CA GLN A 138 -5.46 3.77 25.22
C GLN A 138 -5.34 4.37 23.81
N TYR A 139 -4.20 5.01 23.51
CA TYR A 139 -3.90 5.57 22.20
C TYR A 139 -2.54 5.11 21.70
N CYS A 140 -2.38 5.07 20.39
CA CYS A 140 -1.25 4.43 19.72
C CYS A 140 -0.86 5.18 18.45
N GLY A 141 0.37 4.98 18.00
CA GLY A 141 0.94 5.67 16.85
C GLY A 141 2.01 6.69 17.25
N GLY A 142 2.31 7.60 16.33
CA GLY A 142 3.26 8.69 16.52
C GLY A 142 4.49 8.59 15.63
N ARG A 143 5.40 9.55 15.82
CA ARG A 143 6.63 9.69 15.03
C ARG A 143 7.79 8.98 15.73
N LEU A 144 8.50 8.14 14.98
CA LEU A 144 9.56 7.26 15.47
C LEU A 144 10.86 7.57 14.73
N GLU A 145 11.77 8.29 15.38
CA GLU A 145 13.01 8.82 14.76
C GLU A 145 14.29 8.24 15.37
N ARG A 146 14.15 7.35 16.37
CA ARG A 146 15.29 6.76 17.05
C ARG A 146 15.91 5.64 16.21
N PRO A 147 17.23 5.38 16.26
CA PRO A 147 17.88 4.36 15.44
C PRO A 147 17.39 2.93 15.66
N LEU A 148 16.84 2.67 16.84
CA LEU A 148 16.23 1.42 17.27
C LEU A 148 15.02 1.79 18.13
N GLY A 149 13.95 1.03 17.99
CA GLY A 149 12.81 1.15 18.88
C GLY A 149 11.79 0.05 18.66
N SER A 150 10.72 0.13 19.44
CA SER A 150 9.58 -0.76 19.35
C SER A 150 8.29 0.03 19.29
N PHE A 151 7.24 -0.63 18.82
CA PHE A 151 5.87 -0.14 18.81
C PHE A 151 4.95 -1.33 19.03
N LYS A 152 3.81 -1.08 19.65
CA LYS A 152 2.89 -2.13 20.08
C LYS A 152 1.44 -1.67 19.94
N THR A 153 0.53 -2.62 19.82
CA THR A 153 -0.89 -2.32 19.93
C THR A 153 -1.23 -1.75 21.31
N PRO A 154 -2.31 -0.98 21.43
CA PRO A 154 -2.95 -0.71 22.71
C PRO A 154 -3.09 -1.96 23.58
N ASN A 155 -3.02 -1.77 24.90
CA ASN A 155 -3.14 -2.78 25.96
C ASN A 155 -2.11 -3.92 25.94
N TRP A 156 -1.18 -3.97 24.99
CA TRP A 156 -0.18 -5.04 24.92
C TRP A 156 0.87 -4.93 26.04
N PRO A 157 1.26 -6.03 26.74
CA PRO A 157 0.83 -7.42 26.56
C PRO A 157 -0.30 -7.87 27.49
N ASP A 158 -0.89 -6.95 28.23
CA ASP A 158 -1.76 -7.27 29.36
C ASP A 158 -3.16 -7.71 28.92
N ARG A 159 -3.68 -7.16 27.81
CA ARG A 159 -5.02 -7.46 27.26
C ARG A 159 -5.06 -7.23 25.75
N ASP A 160 -6.11 -7.75 25.12
CA ASP A 160 -6.46 -7.50 23.73
C ASP A 160 -6.52 -6.00 23.38
N TYR A 161 -6.24 -5.70 22.11
CA TYR A 161 -6.43 -4.36 21.58
C TYR A 161 -7.93 -3.97 21.56
N PRO A 162 -8.29 -2.68 21.68
CA PRO A 162 -9.67 -2.24 21.59
C PRO A 162 -10.22 -2.29 20.16
N VAL A 163 -11.54 -2.43 20.05
CA VAL A 163 -12.29 -2.23 18.81
C VAL A 163 -12.27 -0.76 18.36
N GLY A 164 -12.34 -0.52 17.05
CA GLY A 164 -12.50 0.80 16.42
C GLY A 164 -11.27 1.70 16.53
N VAL A 165 -10.08 1.12 16.67
CA VAL A 165 -8.83 1.84 16.86
C VAL A 165 -8.14 2.08 15.51
N THR A 166 -7.47 3.23 15.40
CA THR A 166 -6.57 3.53 14.28
C THR A 166 -5.22 4.00 14.81
N CYS A 167 -4.22 3.14 14.73
CA CYS A 167 -2.84 3.48 15.09
C CYS A 167 -2.03 3.78 13.84
N ILE A 168 -1.21 4.84 13.89
CA ILE A 168 -0.35 5.22 12.76
C ILE A 168 1.04 5.55 13.29
N TRP A 169 2.00 4.68 13.00
CA TRP A 169 3.40 4.90 13.33
C TRP A 169 4.19 5.30 12.09
N HIS A 170 4.90 6.43 12.20
CA HIS A 170 5.74 6.93 11.13
C HIS A 170 7.20 6.87 11.53
N ILE A 171 7.91 5.94 10.91
CA ILE A 171 9.32 5.75 11.16
C ILE A 171 10.10 6.58 10.16
N ILE A 172 10.93 7.50 10.65
CA ILE A 172 11.78 8.38 9.84
C ILE A 172 13.23 8.12 10.21
N ALA A 173 13.94 7.48 9.30
CA ALA A 173 15.38 7.32 9.35
C ALA A 173 16.09 8.52 8.69
N PRO A 174 17.38 8.74 9.01
CA PRO A 174 18.26 9.60 8.23
C PRO A 174 18.24 9.23 6.74
N LYS A 175 18.40 10.21 5.84
CA LYS A 175 18.29 10.03 4.37
C LYS A 175 19.22 8.95 3.78
N ASN A 176 20.32 8.62 4.46
CA ASN A 176 21.30 7.61 4.07
C ASN A 176 21.07 6.24 4.74
N GLN A 177 19.95 6.05 5.42
CA GLN A 177 19.58 4.81 6.11
C GLN A 177 18.25 4.27 5.61
N LEU A 178 18.11 2.95 5.71
CA LEU A 178 16.89 2.20 5.48
C LEU A 178 16.36 1.71 6.83
N ILE A 179 15.08 1.38 6.86
CA ILE A 179 14.38 0.89 8.04
C ILE A 179 14.13 -0.60 7.84
N GLU A 180 14.61 -1.41 8.76
CA GLU A 180 14.18 -2.80 8.86
C GLU A 180 13.17 -2.92 9.99
N LEU A 181 12.05 -3.57 9.68
CA LEU A 181 10.91 -3.79 10.54
C LEU A 181 10.72 -5.30 10.76
N LYS A 182 10.51 -5.69 12.01
CA LYS A 182 10.22 -7.08 12.39
C LYS A 182 9.15 -7.13 13.47
N PHE A 183 8.13 -7.96 13.26
CA PHE A 183 7.17 -8.31 14.31
C PHE A 183 7.71 -9.48 15.13
N GLU A 184 7.71 -9.35 16.45
CA GLU A 184 8.12 -10.42 17.36
C GLU A 184 6.91 -11.30 17.73
N LYS A 185 5.82 -10.66 18.12
CA LYS A 185 4.50 -11.27 18.33
C LYS A 185 3.49 -10.58 17.43
N PHE A 186 2.54 -11.35 16.91
CA PHE A 186 1.53 -10.87 15.99
C PHE A 186 0.30 -11.77 16.08
N ASP A 187 -0.79 -11.22 16.59
CA ASP A 187 -2.10 -11.84 16.61
C ASP A 187 -3.17 -10.76 16.40
N VAL A 188 -3.76 -10.77 15.21
CA VAL A 188 -4.78 -9.82 14.76
C VAL A 188 -5.91 -10.64 14.17
N GLU A 189 -7.16 -10.17 14.28
CA GLU A 189 -8.33 -10.90 13.80
C GLU A 189 -8.12 -11.54 12.41
N ARG A 190 -8.35 -12.84 12.32
CA ARG A 190 -8.06 -13.62 11.11
C ARG A 190 -9.18 -13.46 10.08
N ASP A 191 -8.84 -12.93 8.92
CA ASP A 191 -9.70 -12.97 7.72
C ASP A 191 -8.87 -13.33 6.48
N ASN A 192 -9.47 -14.07 5.53
CA ASN A 192 -8.78 -14.50 4.30
C ASN A 192 -8.28 -13.32 3.44
N TYR A 193 -8.86 -12.13 3.61
CA TYR A 193 -8.53 -10.92 2.86
C TYR A 193 -8.17 -9.75 3.80
N CYS A 194 -8.00 -10.02 5.09
CA CYS A 194 -7.76 -9.02 6.13
C CYS A 194 -8.73 -7.82 6.04
N ARG A 195 -10.03 -8.08 5.88
CA ARG A 195 -11.04 -7.02 5.66
C ARG A 195 -11.48 -6.29 6.92
N TYR A 196 -11.40 -6.97 8.06
CA TYR A 196 -11.80 -6.46 9.36
C TYR A 196 -10.58 -5.77 10.01
N ASP A 197 -9.86 -6.49 10.86
CA ASP A 197 -8.64 -5.96 11.47
C ASP A 197 -7.41 -6.26 10.62
N PHE A 198 -6.49 -5.29 10.55
CA PHE A 198 -5.25 -5.48 9.81
C PHE A 198 -4.16 -4.49 10.17
N VAL A 199 -2.93 -4.91 9.89
CA VAL A 199 -1.75 -4.06 9.83
C VAL A 199 -1.34 -3.87 8.37
N ALA A 200 -1.30 -2.62 7.90
CA ALA A 200 -0.78 -2.26 6.60
C ALA A 200 0.56 -1.52 6.75
N VAL A 201 1.52 -1.85 5.89
CA VAL A 201 2.85 -1.22 5.87
C VAL A 201 3.07 -0.57 4.51
N PHE A 202 3.56 0.67 4.49
CA PHE A 202 3.73 1.48 3.29
C PHE A 202 5.15 2.03 3.16
N ASN A 203 5.68 2.02 1.92
CA ASN A 203 6.98 2.60 1.55
C ASN A 203 6.87 4.13 1.40
N GLY A 204 7.05 4.85 2.51
CA GLY A 204 6.98 6.32 2.58
C GLY A 204 6.29 6.78 3.85
N GLY A 205 6.04 8.09 3.97
CA GLY A 205 5.40 8.70 5.15
C GLY A 205 3.87 8.85 5.09
N GLU A 206 3.20 8.28 4.08
CA GLU A 206 1.77 8.48 3.83
C GLU A 206 1.05 7.17 3.49
N VAL A 207 -0.24 7.07 3.86
CA VAL A 207 -1.11 5.96 3.46
C VAL A 207 -1.38 6.08 1.96
N ASN A 208 -0.75 5.21 1.16
CA ASN A 208 -0.88 5.18 -0.29
C ASN A 208 -0.84 3.73 -0.78
N ASP A 209 -1.96 3.26 -1.32
CA ASP A 209 -2.10 1.88 -1.79
C ASP A 209 -1.11 1.51 -2.91
N ALA A 210 -0.66 2.46 -3.72
CA ALA A 210 0.37 2.24 -4.74
C ALA A 210 1.78 2.04 -4.15
N GLN A 211 1.98 2.34 -2.86
CA GLN A 211 3.22 2.15 -2.12
C GLN A 211 3.04 1.16 -0.96
N ARG A 212 1.93 0.42 -0.91
CA ARG A 212 1.67 -0.57 0.14
C ARG A 212 2.56 -1.79 -0.06
N ILE A 213 3.40 -2.07 0.92
CA ILE A 213 4.26 -3.25 0.97
C ILE A 213 3.41 -4.50 1.25
N GLY A 214 2.46 -4.39 2.17
CA GLY A 214 1.57 -5.49 2.50
C GLY A 214 0.47 -5.12 3.47
N LYS A 215 -0.50 -6.04 3.58
CA LYS A 215 -1.63 -6.01 4.51
C LYS A 215 -1.65 -7.36 5.23
N TYR A 216 -1.65 -7.33 6.56
CA TYR A 216 -1.38 -8.49 7.40
C TYR A 216 -2.45 -8.62 8.49
N CYS A 217 -2.86 -9.86 8.77
CA CYS A 217 -3.80 -10.24 9.82
C CYS A 217 -3.59 -11.72 10.15
N GLY A 218 -4.26 -12.23 11.21
CA GLY A 218 -4.05 -13.57 11.75
C GLY A 218 -2.97 -13.63 12.84
N ASP A 219 -2.57 -14.84 13.18
CA ASP A 219 -1.74 -15.20 14.36
C ASP A 219 -0.25 -15.43 14.03
N SER A 220 0.17 -15.06 12.82
CA SER A 220 1.50 -15.36 12.31
C SER A 220 2.21 -14.06 11.93
N PRO A 221 3.38 -13.76 12.53
CA PRO A 221 4.10 -12.53 12.22
C PRO A 221 4.56 -12.53 10.75
N PRO A 222 4.42 -11.42 10.03
CA PRO A 222 4.90 -11.32 8.66
C PRO A 222 6.43 -11.41 8.61
N ALA A 223 6.95 -11.78 7.43
CA ALA A 223 8.39 -11.78 7.19
C ALA A 223 8.99 -10.38 7.44
N PRO A 224 10.28 -10.28 7.84
CA PRO A 224 10.92 -8.99 8.05
C PRO A 224 10.83 -8.09 6.81
N ILE A 225 10.46 -6.83 7.04
CA ILE A 225 10.24 -5.83 5.98
C ILE A 225 11.42 -4.87 5.99
N VAL A 226 11.94 -4.54 4.81
CA VAL A 226 12.97 -3.51 4.64
C VAL A 226 12.42 -2.41 3.74
N SER A 227 12.52 -1.17 4.19
CA SER A 227 12.08 -0.01 3.43
C SER A 227 12.97 0.25 2.21
N GLU A 228 12.39 0.85 1.17
CA GLU A 228 13.15 1.30 -0.01
C GLU A 228 13.81 2.67 0.19
N ARG A 229 13.19 3.49 1.04
CA ARG A 229 13.60 4.86 1.37
C ARG A 229 13.81 4.99 2.88
N ASN A 230 14.07 6.21 3.35
CA ASN A 230 14.30 6.51 4.75
C ASN A 230 13.00 6.70 5.56
N GLU A 231 11.83 6.41 4.97
CA GLU A 231 10.53 6.53 5.64
C GLU A 231 9.74 5.23 5.49
N LEU A 232 9.03 4.87 6.54
CA LEU A 232 8.12 3.73 6.58
C LEU A 232 6.89 4.10 7.42
N LEU A 233 5.70 3.86 6.89
CA LEU A 233 4.44 4.10 7.61
C LEU A 233 3.77 2.77 7.93
N ILE A 234 3.34 2.62 9.18
CA ILE A 234 2.61 1.45 9.67
C ILE A 234 1.25 1.92 10.14
N GLN A 235 0.19 1.32 9.60
CA GLN A 235 -1.19 1.57 9.97
C GLN A 235 -1.80 0.29 10.56
N PHE A 236 -2.35 0.37 11.75
CA PHE A 236 -3.20 -0.67 12.32
C PHE A 236 -4.63 -0.15 12.42
N LEU A 237 -5.58 -0.91 11.88
CA LEU A 237 -7.01 -0.65 12.00
C LEU A 237 -7.67 -1.84 12.68
N SER A 238 -8.55 -1.56 13.66
CA SER A 238 -9.53 -2.52 14.16
C SER A 238 -10.95 -2.07 13.84
N ASP A 239 -11.81 -3.04 13.54
CA ASP A 239 -13.24 -2.84 13.29
C ASP A 239 -14.02 -2.77 14.62
N LEU A 240 -15.35 -2.78 14.58
CA LEU A 240 -16.19 -2.60 15.78
C LEU A 240 -16.47 -3.90 16.55
N SER A 241 -15.82 -5.00 16.20
CA SER A 241 -16.01 -6.34 16.75
C SER A 241 -14.68 -7.09 16.86
N LEU A 242 -14.72 -8.30 17.43
CA LEU A 242 -13.64 -9.30 17.46
C LEU A 242 -12.20 -8.76 17.64
N THR A 243 -11.70 -8.81 18.87
CA THR A 243 -10.33 -8.43 19.20
C THR A 243 -9.41 -9.65 19.30
N ALA A 244 -8.12 -9.40 19.37
CA ALA A 244 -7.09 -10.40 19.62
C ALA A 244 -5.96 -9.81 20.48
N ASP A 245 -4.99 -10.64 20.85
CA ASP A 245 -3.85 -10.30 21.70
C ASP A 245 -3.10 -9.04 21.19
N GLY A 246 -2.97 -8.89 19.87
CA GLY A 246 -2.29 -7.77 19.23
C GLY A 246 -0.84 -8.07 18.86
N PHE A 247 0.01 -7.05 18.85
CA PHE A 247 1.38 -7.22 18.38
C PHE A 247 2.38 -6.31 19.08
N ILE A 248 3.65 -6.75 19.03
CA ILE A 248 4.82 -5.90 19.26
C ILE A 248 5.79 -6.05 18.10
N GLY A 249 6.13 -4.91 17.51
CA GLY A 249 7.10 -4.78 16.44
C GLY A 249 8.32 -4.00 16.89
N HIS A 250 9.46 -4.34 16.29
CA HIS A 250 10.74 -3.68 16.48
C HIS A 250 11.25 -3.18 15.14
N TYR A 251 11.88 -2.01 15.16
CA TYR A 251 12.50 -1.45 13.98
C TYR A 251 13.93 -1.04 14.30
N LYS A 252 14.81 -1.16 13.30
CA LYS A 252 16.17 -0.63 13.38
C LYS A 252 16.59 0.01 12.07
N PHE A 253 17.40 1.05 12.17
CA PHE A 253 17.98 1.70 11.02
C PHE A 253 19.21 0.94 10.57
N ARG A 254 19.32 0.72 9.27
CA ARG A 254 20.48 0.09 8.63
C ARG A 254 21.07 1.06 7.61
N PRO A 255 22.40 1.11 7.45
CA PRO A 255 23.02 1.90 6.40
C PRO A 255 22.45 1.49 5.02
N LYS A 256 22.06 2.48 4.22
CA LYS A 256 21.79 2.23 2.80
C LYS A 256 23.12 1.81 2.18
N LYS A 257 23.21 0.58 1.66
CA LYS A 257 24.42 0.09 1.00
C LYS A 257 24.61 0.94 -0.26
N LEU A 258 25.43 1.98 -0.16
CA LEU A 258 25.83 2.78 -1.31
C LEU A 258 26.67 1.86 -2.22
N PRO A 259 26.41 1.82 -3.53
CA PRO A 259 27.38 1.24 -4.45
C PRO A 259 28.71 1.97 -4.23
N PRO A 260 29.84 1.25 -4.07
CA PRO A 260 31.12 1.90 -3.84
C PRO A 260 31.43 2.83 -5.01
N THR A 261 31.60 4.11 -4.70
CA THR A 261 32.12 5.12 -5.63
C THR A 261 33.63 4.87 -5.77
N THR A 262 34.01 3.84 -6.52
CA THR A 262 35.39 3.68 -6.93
C THR A 262 35.58 4.57 -8.16
N ALA A 263 36.25 5.71 -7.97
CA ALA A 263 36.77 6.51 -9.06
C ALA A 263 37.62 5.59 -9.97
N ALA A 264 37.26 5.49 -11.24
CA ALA A 264 37.96 4.65 -12.19
C ALA A 264 39.40 5.18 -12.40
N PRO A 265 40.44 4.36 -12.22
CA PRO A 265 41.75 4.67 -12.78
C PRO A 265 41.66 4.58 -14.29
N ILE A 266 42.14 5.63 -14.98
CA ILE A 266 42.41 5.58 -16.41
C ILE A 266 43.57 4.60 -16.59
N THR A 267 43.29 3.41 -17.10
CA THR A 267 44.34 2.57 -17.69
C THR A 267 43.77 1.79 -18.85
N THR A 268 44.22 2.18 -20.03
CA THR A 268 44.10 1.48 -21.30
C THR A 268 44.69 0.09 -21.18
N THR A 269 43.84 -0.94 -21.18
CA THR A 269 44.24 -2.28 -21.63
C THR A 269 43.08 -2.93 -22.35
N ASN A 270 43.32 -3.22 -23.63
CA ASN A 270 42.45 -3.97 -24.52
C ASN A 270 41.97 -5.26 -23.84
N ALA A 271 40.71 -5.28 -23.40
CA ALA A 271 40.04 -6.48 -22.96
C ALA A 271 39.01 -6.85 -24.05
N VAL A 272 39.27 -8.00 -24.66
CA VAL A 272 38.48 -8.62 -25.71
C VAL A 272 37.00 -8.62 -25.35
N THR A 273 36.22 -7.95 -26.20
CA THR A 273 34.76 -7.90 -26.18
C THR A 273 34.20 -9.30 -26.46
N THR A 274 33.91 -10.09 -25.44
CA THR A 274 32.85 -11.10 -25.55
C THR A 274 31.52 -10.41 -25.29
N SER A 275 31.08 -9.60 -26.26
CA SER A 275 29.65 -9.45 -26.49
C SER A 275 29.16 -10.84 -26.84
N LEU A 276 28.36 -11.47 -25.97
CA LEU A 276 27.60 -12.64 -26.37
C LEU A 276 26.53 -12.20 -27.38
N LYS A 277 26.97 -11.98 -28.63
CA LYS A 277 26.14 -12.24 -29.79
C LYS A 277 25.70 -13.70 -29.69
N PRO A 278 24.46 -14.05 -30.06
CA PRO A 278 24.04 -15.44 -30.15
C PRO A 278 24.99 -16.14 -31.12
N THR A 279 25.88 -16.99 -30.61
CA THR A 279 26.66 -17.86 -31.46
C THR A 279 25.70 -18.89 -32.04
N VAL A 280 25.86 -19.19 -33.33
CA VAL A 280 25.11 -20.24 -34.05
C VAL A 280 25.08 -21.57 -33.25
N ALA A 281 26.09 -21.84 -32.43
CA ALA A 281 26.16 -22.97 -31.50
C ALA A 281 25.08 -23.01 -30.41
N LEU A 282 24.60 -21.86 -29.90
CA LEU A 282 23.57 -21.79 -28.86
C LEU A 282 22.18 -22.21 -29.41
N CYS A 283 21.91 -21.86 -30.66
CA CYS A 283 20.66 -22.18 -31.35
C CYS A 283 20.67 -23.55 -32.06
N GLN A 284 21.82 -24.23 -32.12
CA GLN A 284 21.95 -25.62 -32.63
C GLN A 284 21.72 -26.69 -31.56
N GLN A 285 21.61 -26.32 -30.27
CA GLN A 285 21.36 -27.27 -29.18
C GLN A 285 19.91 -27.78 -29.19
N LYS A 286 19.72 -29.11 -29.04
CA LYS A 286 18.38 -29.70 -28.89
C LYS A 286 17.70 -29.19 -27.62
N CYS A 287 16.47 -28.74 -27.77
CA CYS A 287 15.69 -28.09 -26.72
C CYS A 287 15.31 -29.12 -25.65
N ARG A 288 16.05 -29.12 -24.55
CA ARG A 288 15.81 -30.07 -23.46
C ARG A 288 15.31 -29.29 -22.25
N ARG A 289 14.04 -29.51 -21.89
CA ARG A 289 13.55 -29.14 -20.56
C ARG A 289 14.31 -29.98 -19.54
N THR A 290 14.98 -29.33 -18.61
CA THR A 290 15.71 -29.99 -17.52
C THR A 290 15.23 -29.44 -16.18
N GLY A 291 15.23 -30.28 -15.15
CA GLY A 291 14.72 -29.94 -13.83
C GLY A 291 13.21 -30.13 -13.65
N THR A 292 12.76 -29.98 -12.40
CA THR A 292 11.35 -30.05 -12.00
C THR A 292 10.67 -28.69 -12.14
N LEU A 293 9.34 -28.62 -11.97
CA LEU A 293 8.62 -27.35 -11.97
C LEU A 293 9.15 -26.42 -10.86
N GLU A 294 9.48 -27.00 -9.71
CA GLU A 294 10.03 -26.32 -8.54
C GLU A 294 11.43 -25.74 -8.81
N SER A 295 12.35 -26.54 -9.35
CA SER A 295 13.71 -26.05 -9.63
C SER A 295 13.71 -24.93 -10.65
N ASN A 296 12.80 -24.97 -11.63
CA ASN A 296 12.63 -23.93 -12.63
C ASN A 296 11.95 -22.68 -12.04
N TYR A 297 11.02 -22.83 -11.11
CA TYR A 297 10.40 -21.71 -10.41
C TYR A 297 11.43 -20.89 -9.61
N CYS A 298 12.36 -21.58 -8.93
CA CYS A 298 13.39 -20.91 -8.13
C CYS A 298 14.50 -20.28 -8.96
N SER A 299 14.94 -20.95 -10.03
CA SER A 299 16.09 -20.50 -10.83
C SER A 299 15.78 -19.42 -11.87
N ASN A 300 14.50 -19.14 -12.16
CA ASN A 300 14.10 -18.10 -13.13
C ASN A 300 13.67 -16.79 -12.44
N ASN A 301 13.93 -15.66 -13.11
CA ASN A 301 13.62 -14.33 -12.58
C ASN A 301 12.13 -14.01 -12.64
N PHE A 302 11.44 -14.49 -13.68
CA PHE A 302 10.01 -14.35 -13.81
C PHE A 302 9.33 -15.69 -14.09
N VAL A 303 8.09 -15.82 -13.61
CA VAL A 303 7.18 -16.93 -13.81
C VAL A 303 5.79 -16.34 -14.03
N LEU A 304 5.29 -16.47 -15.25
CA LEU A 304 3.97 -16.00 -15.64
C LEU A 304 3.18 -17.07 -16.38
N VAL A 305 1.87 -16.89 -16.38
CA VAL A 305 0.92 -17.72 -17.11
C VAL A 305 0.11 -16.80 -18.00
N GLY A 306 0.05 -17.11 -19.29
CA GLY A 306 -0.62 -16.23 -20.23
C GLY A 306 -0.87 -16.81 -21.61
N ALA A 307 -1.71 -16.11 -22.37
CA ALA A 307 -2.07 -16.44 -23.74
C ALA A 307 -1.17 -15.66 -24.72
N VAL A 308 -0.60 -16.32 -25.72
CA VAL A 308 0.21 -15.64 -26.74
C VAL A 308 -0.70 -14.88 -27.71
N ILE A 309 -0.66 -13.54 -27.68
CA ILE A 309 -1.52 -12.68 -28.53
C ILE A 309 -0.89 -12.46 -29.90
N THR A 310 0.41 -12.17 -29.94
CA THR A 310 1.15 -11.89 -31.17
C THR A 310 2.51 -12.58 -31.14
N THR A 311 2.99 -13.01 -32.31
CA THR A 311 4.33 -13.56 -32.52
C THR A 311 4.92 -12.91 -33.77
N ALA A 312 6.07 -12.26 -33.65
CA ALA A 312 6.77 -11.60 -34.74
C ALA A 312 8.22 -12.10 -34.79
N ILE A 313 8.67 -12.53 -35.96
CA ILE A 313 10.04 -13.01 -36.17
C ILE A 313 10.92 -11.80 -36.50
N ARG A 314 12.04 -11.66 -35.79
CA ARG A 314 13.07 -10.63 -36.05
C ARG A 314 14.44 -11.30 -36.09
N GLY A 315 14.94 -11.54 -37.30
CA GLY A 315 16.18 -12.29 -37.53
C GLY A 315 16.07 -13.71 -36.97
N GLU A 316 17.02 -14.11 -36.13
CA GLU A 316 17.04 -15.42 -35.47
C GLU A 316 16.20 -15.49 -34.18
N SER A 317 15.58 -14.37 -33.78
CA SER A 317 14.77 -14.28 -32.57
C SER A 317 13.26 -14.23 -32.87
N LEU A 318 12.44 -14.67 -31.92
CA LEU A 318 10.99 -14.55 -31.97
C LEU A 318 10.50 -13.66 -30.84
N GLN A 319 9.89 -12.53 -31.17
CA GLN A 319 9.22 -11.66 -30.21
C GLN A 319 7.75 -12.07 -30.06
N ALA A 320 7.30 -12.24 -28.83
CA ALA A 320 5.93 -12.60 -28.51
C ALA A 320 5.35 -11.61 -27.48
N THR A 321 4.08 -11.26 -27.67
CA THR A 321 3.31 -10.51 -26.68
C THR A 321 2.36 -11.46 -25.99
N ILE A 322 2.44 -11.51 -24.67
CA ILE A 322 1.69 -12.44 -23.82
C ILE A 322 0.61 -11.66 -23.09
N SER A 323 -0.66 -12.04 -23.27
CA SER A 323 -1.75 -11.62 -22.38
C SER A 323 -1.60 -12.36 -21.07
N ILE A 324 -1.37 -11.63 -19.98
CA ILE A 324 -1.12 -12.22 -18.68
C ILE A 324 -2.46 -12.66 -18.08
N ILE A 325 -2.56 -13.96 -17.77
CA ILE A 325 -3.65 -14.54 -16.99
C ILE A 325 -3.32 -14.47 -15.50
N ASN A 326 -2.07 -14.80 -15.14
CA ASN A 326 -1.58 -14.72 -13.77
C ASN A 326 -0.05 -14.57 -13.73
N ILE A 327 0.47 -13.94 -12.69
CA ILE A 327 1.91 -13.82 -12.43
C ILE A 327 2.19 -14.43 -11.07
N TYR A 328 3.21 -15.29 -11.03
CA TYR A 328 3.64 -15.95 -9.80
C TYR A 328 4.98 -15.41 -9.31
N LYS A 329 5.82 -14.94 -10.24
CA LYS A 329 7.09 -14.27 -9.97
C LYS A 329 7.31 -13.22 -11.06
N GLU A 330 7.40 -11.95 -10.70
CA GLU A 330 7.54 -10.87 -11.68
C GLU A 330 9.01 -10.55 -12.00
N GLY A 331 9.87 -10.55 -10.98
CA GLY A 331 11.23 -10.06 -11.11
C GLY A 331 11.23 -8.59 -11.52
N ASN A 332 11.95 -8.25 -12.60
CA ASN A 332 11.98 -6.90 -13.19
C ASN A 332 11.23 -6.82 -14.53
N LEU A 333 10.31 -7.76 -14.80
CA LEU A 333 9.64 -7.85 -16.10
C LEU A 333 8.73 -6.65 -16.33
N ALA A 334 8.92 -5.94 -17.44
CA ALA A 334 8.08 -4.80 -17.80
C ALA A 334 6.69 -5.26 -18.25
N ILE A 335 5.67 -4.97 -17.44
CA ILE A 335 4.26 -5.27 -17.72
C ILE A 335 3.56 -4.03 -18.27
N GLN A 336 2.83 -4.21 -19.36
CA GLN A 336 2.01 -3.19 -20.00
C GLN A 336 0.54 -3.43 -19.62
N GLN A 337 -0.08 -2.45 -18.95
CA GLN A 337 -1.47 -2.52 -18.54
C GLN A 337 -2.34 -1.58 -19.38
N ALA A 338 -3.38 -2.13 -20.00
CA ALA A 338 -4.39 -1.37 -20.74
C ALA A 338 -5.78 -1.76 -20.21
N GLY A 339 -6.35 -0.90 -19.35
CA GLY A 339 -7.58 -1.19 -18.63
C GLY A 339 -7.42 -2.38 -17.69
N LYS A 340 -8.27 -3.41 -17.84
CA LYS A 340 -8.24 -4.65 -17.05
C LYS A 340 -7.27 -5.72 -17.59
N ASN A 341 -6.69 -5.49 -18.76
CA ASN A 341 -5.81 -6.48 -19.41
C ASN A 341 -4.35 -6.11 -19.16
N MET A 342 -3.57 -7.09 -18.68
CA MET A 342 -2.12 -6.99 -18.53
C MET A 342 -1.44 -7.77 -19.64
N SER A 343 -0.33 -7.26 -20.16
CA SER A 343 0.47 -7.94 -21.16
C SER A 343 1.97 -7.74 -20.95
N ALA A 344 2.78 -8.72 -21.34
CA ALA A 344 4.24 -8.61 -21.29
C ALA A 344 4.86 -8.99 -22.63
N LYS A 345 5.98 -8.34 -22.97
CA LYS A 345 6.77 -8.67 -24.15
C LYS A 345 7.88 -9.64 -23.77
N VAL A 346 7.99 -10.71 -24.54
CA VAL A 346 8.98 -11.76 -24.33
C VAL A 346 9.69 -12.04 -25.65
N THR A 347 11.02 -12.11 -25.61
CA THR A 347 11.88 -12.44 -26.74
C THR A 347 12.46 -13.85 -26.54
N VAL A 348 12.09 -14.75 -27.42
CA VAL A 348 12.75 -16.05 -27.58
C VAL A 348 14.03 -15.83 -28.39
N VAL A 349 15.18 -16.10 -27.77
CA VAL A 349 16.49 -15.79 -28.35
C VAL A 349 16.78 -16.64 -29.59
N CYS A 350 16.35 -17.91 -29.59
CA CYS A 350 16.47 -18.81 -30.72
C CYS A 350 15.09 -19.17 -31.26
N ARG A 351 14.71 -18.70 -32.45
CA ARG A 351 13.38 -18.88 -33.05
C ARG A 351 12.84 -20.32 -33.01
N GLN A 352 13.73 -21.30 -33.09
CA GLN A 352 13.35 -22.71 -33.09
C GLN A 352 12.84 -23.18 -31.72
N CYS A 353 13.27 -22.56 -30.60
CA CYS A 353 12.89 -22.95 -29.25
C CYS A 353 13.06 -21.87 -28.16
N PRO A 354 12.12 -21.78 -27.20
CA PRO A 354 10.87 -22.54 -27.08
C PRO A 354 9.77 -22.11 -28.07
N LEU A 355 8.96 -23.07 -28.54
CA LEU A 355 7.89 -22.83 -29.51
C LEU A 355 6.66 -22.17 -28.87
N LEU A 356 6.48 -20.87 -29.14
CA LEU A 356 5.28 -20.12 -28.79
C LEU A 356 4.38 -19.98 -30.01
N ARG A 357 3.15 -20.49 -29.92
CA ARG A 357 2.13 -20.36 -30.97
C ARG A 357 1.03 -19.41 -30.50
N ARG A 358 0.63 -18.51 -31.38
CA ARG A 358 -0.49 -17.59 -31.16
C ARG A 358 -1.76 -18.35 -30.77
N GLY A 359 -2.50 -17.82 -29.79
CA GLY A 359 -3.79 -18.36 -29.36
C GLY A 359 -3.73 -19.52 -28.36
N LEU A 360 -2.52 -19.95 -27.95
CA LEU A 360 -2.35 -20.99 -26.93
C LEU A 360 -1.89 -20.38 -25.60
N ASN A 361 -2.22 -21.10 -24.52
CA ASN A 361 -1.85 -20.71 -23.16
C ASN A 361 -0.57 -21.43 -22.71
N TYR A 362 0.33 -20.67 -22.12
CA TYR A 362 1.63 -21.16 -21.66
C TYR A 362 1.94 -20.75 -20.23
N ILE A 363 2.63 -21.64 -19.52
CA ILE A 363 3.44 -21.34 -18.35
C ILE A 363 4.82 -20.97 -18.88
N ILE A 364 5.30 -19.77 -18.55
CA ILE A 364 6.55 -19.22 -19.06
C ILE A 364 7.41 -18.84 -17.88
N MET A 365 8.59 -19.44 -17.80
CA MET A 365 9.63 -19.11 -16.83
C MET A 365 10.89 -18.71 -17.58
N GLY A 366 11.45 -17.55 -17.24
CA GLY A 366 12.60 -17.02 -17.95
C GLY A 366 13.39 -15.97 -17.19
N GLN A 367 14.33 -15.37 -17.89
CA GLN A 367 15.19 -14.31 -17.38
C GLN A 367 14.68 -12.96 -17.86
N VAL A 368 14.86 -11.91 -17.07
CA VAL A 368 14.52 -10.55 -17.52
C VAL A 368 15.78 -9.91 -18.10
N GLY A 369 15.71 -9.41 -19.33
CA GLY A 369 16.80 -8.66 -19.96
C GLY A 369 16.96 -7.27 -19.35
N GLU A 370 18.10 -6.63 -19.62
CA GLU A 370 18.40 -5.26 -19.17
C GLU A 370 17.39 -4.22 -19.71
N ASP A 371 16.70 -4.54 -20.81
CA ASP A 371 15.62 -3.76 -21.41
C ASP A 371 14.24 -4.00 -20.77
N GLY A 372 14.17 -4.76 -19.68
CA GLY A 372 12.93 -5.13 -18.99
C GLY A 372 12.09 -6.17 -19.73
N GLN A 373 12.51 -6.65 -20.91
CA GLN A 373 11.79 -7.69 -21.64
C GLN A 373 12.15 -9.08 -21.14
N GLY A 374 11.18 -9.99 -21.12
CA GLY A 374 11.44 -11.39 -20.80
C GLY A 374 12.31 -12.01 -21.90
N LYS A 375 13.39 -12.69 -21.54
CA LYS A 375 14.24 -13.46 -22.46
C LYS A 375 14.07 -14.95 -22.20
N LEU A 376 13.74 -15.68 -23.26
CA LEU A 376 13.62 -17.14 -23.24
C LEU A 376 14.78 -17.75 -23.99
N MET A 377 15.60 -18.49 -23.25
CA MET A 377 16.72 -19.27 -23.76
C MET A 377 16.22 -20.67 -24.18
N PRO A 378 16.99 -21.43 -24.97
CA PRO A 378 16.63 -22.81 -25.34
C PRO A 378 16.36 -23.74 -24.13
N SER A 379 16.95 -23.42 -22.96
CA SER A 379 16.76 -24.12 -21.69
C SER A 379 15.60 -23.59 -20.83
N SER A 380 14.98 -22.47 -21.19
CA SER A 380 13.90 -21.86 -20.40
C SER A 380 12.67 -22.75 -20.33
N PHE A 381 12.02 -22.78 -19.17
CA PHE A 381 10.83 -23.59 -18.96
C PHE A 381 9.61 -22.90 -19.58
N VAL A 382 9.15 -23.42 -20.72
CA VAL A 382 7.92 -22.98 -21.38
C VAL A 382 7.04 -24.18 -21.62
N MET A 383 5.85 -24.21 -21.05
CA MET A 383 4.91 -25.34 -21.14
C MET A 383 3.51 -24.90 -21.55
N MET A 384 2.99 -25.47 -22.64
CA MET A 384 1.59 -25.30 -23.03
C MET A 384 0.68 -26.01 -22.05
N PHE A 385 -0.42 -25.38 -21.64
CA PHE A 385 -1.46 -26.01 -20.83
C PHE A 385 -2.86 -25.77 -21.42
N LYS A 386 -3.76 -26.71 -21.16
CA LYS A 386 -5.19 -26.58 -21.46
C LYS A 386 -5.94 -26.19 -20.18
N THR A 387 -7.06 -25.49 -20.31
CA THR A 387 -7.83 -24.90 -19.19
C THR A 387 -8.25 -25.90 -18.10
N LYS A 388 -8.28 -27.20 -18.40
CA LYS A 388 -8.55 -28.29 -17.43
C LYS A 388 -7.38 -28.62 -16.48
N ASN A 389 -6.19 -28.05 -16.67
CA ASN A 389 -4.98 -28.36 -15.88
C ASN A 389 -4.83 -27.50 -14.61
N GLN A 390 -5.91 -27.27 -13.88
CA GLN A 390 -5.95 -26.34 -12.73
C GLN A 390 -5.05 -26.81 -11.57
N LYS A 391 -4.79 -28.12 -11.44
CA LYS A 391 -3.89 -28.70 -10.44
C LYS A 391 -2.44 -28.20 -10.58
N LEU A 392 -1.95 -28.00 -11.80
CA LEU A 392 -0.59 -27.50 -12.07
C LEU A 392 -0.46 -26.00 -11.74
N LEU A 393 -1.49 -25.22 -12.02
CA LEU A 393 -1.55 -23.79 -11.70
C LEU A 393 -1.66 -23.54 -10.19
N ASN A 394 -2.38 -24.42 -9.48
CA ASN A 394 -2.47 -24.39 -8.02
C ASN A 394 -1.13 -24.78 -7.38
N ALA A 395 -0.40 -25.74 -7.97
CA ALA A 395 0.93 -26.11 -7.52
C ALA A 395 1.95 -24.97 -7.61
N LEU A 396 1.70 -23.92 -8.40
CA LEU A 396 2.54 -22.71 -8.46
C LEU A 396 2.16 -21.63 -7.43
N LYS A 397 0.91 -21.61 -6.93
CA LYS A 397 0.41 -20.53 -6.03
C LYS A 397 1.08 -20.51 -4.66
N ASN A 398 1.48 -21.68 -4.17
CA ASN A 398 2.00 -21.86 -2.80
C ASN A 398 3.49 -22.18 -2.81
N LYS A 399 4.21 -21.91 -3.90
CA LYS A 399 5.65 -22.23 -4.02
C LYS A 399 6.50 -21.05 -3.57
N GLN A 400 7.38 -21.34 -2.64
CA GLN A 400 8.43 -20.44 -2.18
C GLN A 400 9.79 -21.05 -2.47
N CYS A 401 10.71 -20.17 -2.81
CA CYS A 401 12.15 -20.36 -2.90
C CYS A 401 12.74 -19.37 -1.90
#